data_AF-A0A842SDM1-F1
#
_entry.id   AF-A0A842SDM1-F1
#
_cell.length_a   1.000
_cell.length_b   1.000
_cell.length_c   1.000
_cell.angle_alpha   90.00
_cell.angle_beta   90.00
_cell.angle_gamma   90.00
#
_symmetry.space_group_name_H-M   'P 1'
#
loop_
_entity.id
_entity.type
_entity.pdbx_description
1 polymer ?
#
loop_
_entity_poly.entity_id
_entity_poly.type
_entity_poly.pdbx_seq_one_letter_code
_entity_poly.pdbx_strand_id
1 'polypeptide(L)'
;EWKKPRHKEPDFKEPESCLNDLKNLLGSLNICSKEYIVRPYDHEVKGATVVKPFTGIKNDGPSDASVIAPKIGSYQGLAVGHGICPRYSDIDAYHMSACAFDEMVRNIVATGAKVPDKNNPVMWSVNDNFCCPDSIYDENNNPSGKLKFAKIVRANKALYDYSTLYKIPLTSGKDSMKNDFTYTDENGKKIKISIPLTILYSGVCKIKDIRKCVTIDAKSPGDLVYILGRTKKELGASEYFHQKGFVGNNVPKVDGKTALNLYKAIGNAMDKNLIESCHDCSDGGLGVSLAETAFSGGYGVYVDLSKIPKDNVYRSDYLLFSESQSRFITTVRPENKEKFEETLRGNVFGMIGIIQKDPVFTIKKLDGKTEQINIQKLKTAWQKPLRFDLPLEKVR
;
A
#
# COMPACT_ATOMS: atom_id res chain seq x y z
N GLU A 1 -11.24 -13.25 25.90
CA GLU A 1 -10.52 -12.11 26.53
C GLU A 1 -9.43 -11.62 25.60
N TRP A 2 -9.39 -10.33 25.27
CA TRP A 2 -8.32 -9.74 24.47
C TRP A 2 -7.44 -8.87 25.36
N LYS A 3 -6.13 -9.12 25.33
CA LYS A 3 -5.12 -8.25 25.91
C LYS A 3 -4.16 -7.84 24.80
N LYS A 4 -4.08 -6.54 24.54
CA LYS A 4 -3.21 -6.00 23.49
C LYS A 4 -1.74 -6.28 23.86
N PRO A 5 -0.96 -6.96 23.00
CA PRO A 5 0.48 -7.12 23.18
C PRO A 5 1.18 -5.77 23.36
N ARG A 6 2.25 -5.76 24.15
CA ARG A 6 3.13 -4.61 24.30
C ARG A 6 4.56 -5.01 23.96
N HIS A 7 5.19 -4.20 23.13
CA HIS A 7 6.57 -4.34 22.67
C HIS A 7 7.42 -3.20 23.24
N LYS A 8 8.74 -3.33 23.21
CA LYS A 8 9.64 -2.22 23.51
C LYS A 8 9.45 -1.12 22.46
N GLU A 9 9.17 0.11 22.90
CA GLU A 9 9.12 1.25 21.98
C GLU A 9 10.53 1.56 21.46
N PRO A 10 10.68 1.85 20.16
CA PRO A 10 11.98 2.20 19.60
C PRO A 10 12.48 3.53 20.15
N ASP A 11 13.75 3.53 20.53
CA ASP A 11 14.46 4.73 20.98
C ASP A 11 15.77 4.82 20.20
N PHE A 12 15.72 5.58 19.09
CA PHE A 12 16.88 5.83 18.23
C PHE A 12 16.79 7.24 17.66
N LYS A 13 17.94 7.86 17.38
CA LYS A 13 18.03 9.21 16.80
C LYS A 13 17.56 9.22 15.34
N GLU A 14 17.09 10.37 14.85
CA GLU A 14 16.81 10.54 13.41
C GLU A 14 18.09 10.27 12.61
N PRO A 15 18.04 9.42 11.56
CA PRO A 15 19.21 9.09 10.77
C PRO A 15 19.74 10.34 10.04
N GLU A 16 21.06 10.42 9.88
CA GLU A 16 21.67 11.53 9.12
C GLU A 16 21.21 11.55 7.66
N SER A 17 21.06 10.36 7.05
CA SER A 17 20.49 10.19 5.72
C SER A 17 19.23 9.35 5.73
N CYS A 18 18.09 9.98 5.46
CA CYS A 18 16.82 9.29 5.22
C CYS A 18 16.84 8.52 3.89
N LEU A 19 17.55 9.03 2.86
CA LEU A 19 17.57 8.38 1.55
C LEU A 19 18.34 7.06 1.54
N ASN A 20 19.29 6.86 2.46
CA ASN A 20 19.92 5.55 2.63
C ASN A 20 18.95 4.51 3.22
N ASP A 21 18.14 4.92 4.21
CA ASP A 21 17.08 4.07 4.77
C ASP A 21 16.03 3.73 3.71
N LEU A 22 15.62 4.70 2.86
CA LEU A 22 14.71 4.48 1.73
C LEU A 22 15.27 3.44 0.74
N LYS A 23 16.54 3.57 0.36
CA LYS A 23 17.20 2.63 -0.55
C LYS A 23 17.22 1.20 0.03
N ASN A 24 17.42 1.06 1.35
CA ASN A 24 17.39 -0.23 2.01
C ASN A 24 15.96 -0.81 2.05
N LEU A 25 14.95 0.03 2.32
CA LEU A 25 13.54 -0.38 2.30
C LEU A 25 13.12 -0.91 0.94
N LEU A 26 13.49 -0.20 -0.13
CA LEU A 26 13.25 -0.66 -1.50
C LEU A 26 13.89 -2.03 -1.79
N GLY A 27 14.99 -2.36 -1.11
CA GLY A 27 15.65 -3.66 -1.20
C GLY A 27 15.05 -4.76 -0.31
N SER A 28 14.07 -4.45 0.55
CA SER A 28 13.36 -5.43 1.38
C SER A 28 12.55 -6.39 0.52
N LEU A 29 12.48 -7.67 0.88
CA LEU A 29 11.71 -8.66 0.12
C LEU A 29 10.20 -8.34 0.05
N ASN A 30 9.67 -7.64 1.06
CA ASN A 30 8.28 -7.21 1.08
C ASN A 30 8.02 -6.09 0.06
N ILE A 31 8.98 -5.18 -0.15
CA ILE A 31 8.81 -3.98 -1.00
C ILE A 31 9.37 -4.15 -2.42
N CYS A 32 10.46 -4.90 -2.58
CA CYS A 32 11.22 -4.98 -3.84
C CYS A 32 10.38 -5.42 -5.05
N SER A 33 10.94 -5.22 -6.25
CA SER A 33 10.30 -5.61 -7.50
C SER A 33 9.91 -7.08 -7.51
N LYS A 34 8.65 -7.35 -7.86
CA LYS A 34 8.10 -8.69 -8.04
C LYS A 34 8.16 -9.16 -9.49
N GLU A 35 8.88 -8.45 -10.37
CA GLU A 35 8.97 -8.74 -11.81
C GLU A 35 9.33 -10.20 -12.11
N TYR A 36 10.31 -10.75 -11.38
CA TYR A 36 10.74 -12.13 -11.57
C TYR A 36 9.62 -13.15 -11.34
N ILE A 37 8.75 -12.90 -10.36
CA ILE A 37 7.64 -13.78 -10.04
C ILE A 37 6.52 -13.61 -11.06
N VAL A 38 6.26 -12.37 -11.48
CA VAL A 38 5.05 -12.02 -12.26
C VAL A 38 5.24 -12.18 -13.78
N ARG A 39 6.41 -11.85 -14.32
CA ARG A 39 6.69 -11.89 -15.78
C ARG A 39 6.59 -13.27 -16.44
N PRO A 40 6.86 -14.40 -15.76
CA PRO A 40 6.65 -15.72 -16.36
C PRO A 40 5.18 -16.05 -16.69
N TYR A 41 4.22 -15.33 -16.10
CA TYR A 41 2.80 -15.52 -16.39
C TYR A 41 2.36 -14.63 -17.55
N ASP A 42 1.42 -15.13 -18.36
CA ASP A 42 0.81 -14.36 -19.45
C ASP A 42 -0.13 -13.28 -18.88
N HIS A 43 -0.04 -12.07 -19.45
CA HIS A 43 -0.88 -10.92 -19.09
C HIS A 43 -1.71 -10.38 -20.27
N GLU A 44 -1.63 -11.00 -21.45
CA GLU A 44 -2.10 -10.41 -22.71
C GLU A 44 -3.10 -11.28 -23.48
N VAL A 45 -3.31 -12.55 -23.08
CA VAL A 45 -4.26 -13.44 -23.76
C VAL A 45 -5.63 -12.76 -23.86
N LYS A 46 -6.14 -12.68 -25.10
CA LYS A 46 -7.35 -11.96 -25.53
C LYS A 46 -7.25 -10.43 -25.63
N GLY A 47 -6.07 -9.84 -25.43
CA GLY A 47 -5.83 -8.40 -25.60
C GLY A 47 -6.70 -7.52 -24.69
N ALA A 48 -7.09 -8.06 -23.53
CA ALA A 48 -8.12 -7.47 -22.67
C ALA A 48 -7.56 -6.82 -21.40
N THR A 49 -6.24 -6.71 -21.24
CA THR A 49 -5.61 -6.09 -20.07
C THR A 49 -5.33 -4.62 -20.34
N VAL A 50 -5.89 -3.74 -19.51
CA VAL A 50 -5.82 -2.28 -19.64
C VAL A 50 -4.70 -1.74 -18.75
N VAL A 51 -4.76 -2.02 -17.45
CA VAL A 51 -3.69 -1.73 -16.50
C VAL A 51 -3.06 -3.07 -16.15
N LYS A 52 -1.78 -3.20 -16.51
CA LYS A 52 -0.99 -4.42 -16.32
C LYS A 52 -0.37 -4.44 -14.92
N PRO A 53 0.13 -5.59 -14.44
CA PRO A 53 0.87 -5.63 -13.17
C PRO A 53 2.10 -4.71 -13.13
N PHE A 54 2.68 -4.42 -14.32
CA PHE A 54 3.74 -3.42 -14.44
C PHE A 54 3.42 -2.37 -15.51
N THR A 55 3.63 -1.11 -15.17
CA THR A 55 3.40 0.08 -16.00
C THR A 55 4.65 0.97 -16.03
N GLY A 56 4.52 2.21 -16.50
CA GLY A 56 5.64 3.13 -16.68
C GLY A 56 6.37 2.96 -18.00
N ILE A 57 7.35 3.84 -18.24
CA ILE A 57 8.02 3.99 -19.55
C ILE A 57 8.65 2.68 -20.04
N LYS A 58 9.12 1.84 -19.13
CA LYS A 58 9.77 0.55 -19.44
C LYS A 58 8.91 -0.67 -19.07
N ASN A 59 7.65 -0.47 -18.69
CA ASN A 59 6.76 -1.51 -18.15
C ASN A 59 7.41 -2.29 -17.00
N ASP A 60 8.08 -1.58 -16.10
CA ASP A 60 8.87 -2.12 -15.00
C ASP A 60 8.62 -1.37 -13.67
N GLY A 61 7.60 -0.51 -13.62
CA GLY A 61 7.05 0.05 -12.40
C GLY A 61 5.86 -0.77 -11.92
N PRO A 62 5.61 -0.90 -10.60
CA PRO A 62 4.44 -1.64 -10.13
C PRO A 62 3.12 -0.96 -10.55
N SER A 63 2.00 -1.62 -10.32
CA SER A 63 0.66 -1.02 -10.38
C SER A 63 -0.10 -1.39 -9.12
N ASP A 64 -0.89 -0.46 -8.59
CA ASP A 64 -1.68 -0.72 -7.38
C ASP A 64 -2.71 -1.86 -7.59
N ALA A 65 -3.34 -1.87 -8.77
CA ALA A 65 -4.30 -2.88 -9.18
C ALA A 65 -4.24 -3.12 -10.68
N SER A 66 -4.67 -4.30 -11.11
CA SER A 66 -4.81 -4.63 -12.54
C SER A 66 -6.22 -4.29 -13.02
N VAL A 67 -6.36 -3.86 -14.26
CA VAL A 67 -7.67 -3.58 -14.88
C VAL A 67 -7.82 -4.41 -16.14
N ILE A 68 -8.92 -5.16 -16.24
CA ILE A 68 -9.26 -5.97 -17.41
C ILE A 68 -10.57 -5.51 -18.07
N ALA A 69 -10.68 -5.67 -19.38
CA ALA A 69 -11.83 -5.33 -20.22
C ALA A 69 -12.42 -6.62 -20.82
N PRO A 70 -13.21 -7.39 -20.04
CA PRO A 70 -13.60 -8.74 -20.42
C PRO A 70 -14.54 -8.80 -21.63
N LYS A 71 -15.21 -7.69 -21.97
CA LYS A 71 -16.12 -7.59 -23.11
C LYS A 71 -15.50 -6.72 -24.20
N ILE A 72 -15.03 -7.34 -25.28
CA ILE A 72 -14.50 -6.65 -26.46
C ILE A 72 -15.53 -5.66 -27.01
N GLY A 73 -15.08 -4.46 -27.37
CA GLY A 73 -15.93 -3.37 -27.86
C GLY A 73 -16.66 -2.58 -26.76
N SER A 74 -16.53 -2.96 -25.49
CA SER A 74 -17.01 -2.19 -24.35
C SER A 74 -15.87 -1.41 -23.70
N TYR A 75 -16.19 -0.21 -23.20
CA TYR A 75 -15.29 0.51 -22.30
C TYR A 75 -15.48 0.13 -20.83
N GLN A 76 -16.34 -0.83 -20.52
CA GLN A 76 -16.48 -1.32 -19.16
C GLN A 76 -15.36 -2.31 -18.83
N GLY A 77 -14.83 -2.20 -17.62
CA GLY A 77 -13.77 -3.07 -17.12
C GLY A 77 -13.98 -3.52 -15.69
N LEU A 78 -13.04 -4.32 -15.20
CA LEU A 78 -12.94 -4.79 -13.83
C LEU A 78 -11.56 -4.47 -13.29
N ALA A 79 -11.49 -3.69 -12.22
CA ALA A 79 -10.27 -3.51 -11.44
C ALA A 79 -10.16 -4.63 -10.40
N VAL A 80 -8.98 -5.23 -10.28
CA VAL A 80 -8.66 -6.28 -9.32
C VAL A 80 -7.49 -5.81 -8.46
N GLY A 81 -7.71 -5.69 -7.17
CA GLY A 81 -6.69 -5.24 -6.22
C GLY A 81 -6.73 -6.04 -4.92
N HIS A 82 -5.64 -5.94 -4.17
CA HIS A 82 -5.39 -6.74 -3.00
C HIS A 82 -4.94 -5.88 -1.82
N GLY A 83 -5.10 -6.38 -0.60
CA GLY A 83 -4.53 -5.76 0.59
C GLY A 83 -4.22 -6.82 1.65
N ILE A 84 -3.05 -6.67 2.30
CA ILE A 84 -2.48 -7.66 3.21
C ILE A 84 -1.38 -7.03 4.07
N CYS A 85 -1.53 -7.04 5.39
CA CYS A 85 -0.55 -6.45 6.32
C CYS A 85 -0.31 -7.30 7.59
N PRO A 86 0.21 -8.53 7.44
CA PRO A 86 0.20 -9.56 8.48
C PRO A 86 0.89 -9.15 9.79
N ARG A 87 1.99 -8.38 9.70
CA ARG A 87 2.77 -7.92 10.86
C ARG A 87 1.98 -7.02 11.80
N TYR A 88 0.98 -6.30 11.31
CA TYR A 88 0.12 -5.49 12.16
C TYR A 88 -0.66 -6.35 13.17
N SER A 89 -0.88 -7.63 12.87
CA SER A 89 -1.56 -8.57 13.77
C SER A 89 -0.73 -8.91 15.02
N ASP A 90 0.58 -8.65 15.01
CA ASP A 90 1.46 -8.80 16.18
C ASP A 90 1.17 -7.74 17.25
N ILE A 91 0.52 -6.63 16.85
CA ILE A 91 0.09 -5.55 17.73
C ILE A 91 -1.43 -5.60 17.93
N ASP A 92 -2.20 -5.62 16.85
CA ASP A 92 -3.66 -5.61 16.91
C ASP A 92 -4.31 -6.13 15.62
N ALA A 93 -4.93 -7.31 15.70
CA ALA A 93 -5.60 -7.95 14.58
C ALA A 93 -6.82 -7.18 14.03
N TYR A 94 -7.46 -6.32 14.85
CA TYR A 94 -8.52 -5.44 14.34
C TYR A 94 -7.93 -4.44 13.34
N HIS A 95 -6.82 -3.80 13.72
CA HIS A 95 -6.18 -2.81 12.87
C HIS A 95 -5.49 -3.46 11.66
N MET A 96 -4.94 -4.66 11.79
CA MET A 96 -4.47 -5.43 10.64
C MET A 96 -5.58 -5.64 9.60
N SER A 97 -6.71 -6.21 10.01
CA SER A 97 -7.84 -6.46 9.10
C SER A 97 -8.38 -5.16 8.49
N ALA A 98 -8.50 -4.09 9.30
CA ALA A 98 -8.90 -2.77 8.83
C ALA A 98 -7.97 -2.21 7.74
N CYS A 99 -6.65 -2.24 7.99
CA CYS A 99 -5.66 -1.71 7.06
C CYS A 99 -5.62 -2.53 5.77
N ALA A 100 -5.66 -3.86 5.84
CA ALA A 100 -5.70 -4.73 4.67
C ALA A 100 -6.97 -4.51 3.83
N PHE A 101 -8.13 -4.32 4.46
CA PHE A 101 -9.36 -4.02 3.73
C PHE A 101 -9.29 -2.64 3.06
N ASP A 102 -8.77 -1.63 3.76
CA ASP A 102 -8.61 -0.29 3.24
C ASP A 102 -7.59 -0.24 2.09
N GLU A 103 -6.46 -0.93 2.19
CA GLU A 103 -5.44 -1.05 1.15
C GLU A 103 -6.00 -1.68 -0.13
N MET A 104 -6.77 -2.77 -0.02
CA MET A 104 -7.47 -3.35 -1.17
C MET A 104 -8.36 -2.32 -1.89
N VAL A 105 -9.11 -1.53 -1.12
CA VAL A 105 -9.99 -0.48 -1.66
C VAL A 105 -9.16 0.64 -2.29
N ARG A 106 -8.09 1.10 -1.64
CA ARG A 106 -7.21 2.15 -2.16
C ARG A 106 -6.57 1.72 -3.47
N ASN A 107 -6.05 0.50 -3.52
CA ASN A 107 -5.41 -0.04 -4.71
C ASN A 107 -6.34 -0.01 -5.92
N ILE A 108 -7.59 -0.41 -5.72
CA ILE A 108 -8.63 -0.35 -6.75
C ILE A 108 -8.99 1.10 -7.11
N VAL A 109 -9.19 1.98 -6.12
CA VAL A 109 -9.53 3.39 -6.34
C VAL A 109 -8.43 4.14 -7.08
N ALA A 110 -7.15 3.83 -6.83
CA ALA A 110 -6.00 4.44 -7.50
C ALA A 110 -6.04 4.27 -9.03
N THR A 111 -6.71 3.21 -9.52
CA THR A 111 -6.88 2.95 -10.96
C THR A 111 -8.03 3.72 -11.61
N GLY A 112 -8.83 4.49 -10.86
CA GLY A 112 -10.02 5.18 -11.38
C GLY A 112 -11.35 4.53 -11.01
N ALA A 113 -11.33 3.44 -10.26
CA ALA A 113 -12.54 2.82 -9.74
C ALA A 113 -13.23 3.70 -8.68
N LYS A 114 -14.53 3.47 -8.47
CA LYS A 114 -15.35 4.26 -7.54
C LYS A 114 -15.81 3.41 -6.38
N VAL A 115 -15.73 3.97 -5.18
CA VAL A 115 -16.40 3.41 -4.00
C VAL A 115 -17.92 3.52 -4.13
N PRO A 116 -18.70 2.58 -3.56
CA PRO A 116 -20.16 2.64 -3.60
C PRO A 116 -20.72 3.91 -2.96
N ASP A 117 -21.70 4.52 -3.61
CA ASP A 117 -22.48 5.63 -3.05
C ASP A 117 -23.98 5.44 -3.32
N LYS A 118 -24.84 6.07 -2.49
CA LYS A 118 -26.30 5.96 -2.67
C LYS A 118 -26.74 6.41 -4.07
N ASN A 119 -26.06 7.41 -4.62
CA ASN A 119 -26.39 8.00 -5.92
C ASN A 119 -25.60 7.37 -7.09
N ASN A 120 -24.62 6.51 -6.78
CA ASN A 120 -23.78 5.87 -7.78
C ASN A 120 -23.46 4.44 -7.32
N PRO A 121 -24.40 3.49 -7.50
CA PRO A 121 -24.16 2.10 -7.17
C PRO A 121 -23.10 1.54 -8.12
N VAL A 122 -21.99 1.09 -7.55
CA VAL A 122 -20.90 0.45 -8.29
C VAL A 122 -20.76 -0.97 -7.78
N MET A 123 -20.62 -1.91 -8.72
CA MET A 123 -20.44 -3.31 -8.39
C MET A 123 -19.07 -3.51 -7.73
N TRP A 124 -19.10 -4.07 -6.53
CA TRP A 124 -17.95 -4.60 -5.82
C TRP A 124 -18.22 -6.04 -5.41
N SER A 125 -17.17 -6.85 -5.44
CA SER A 125 -17.16 -8.23 -4.95
C SER A 125 -15.82 -8.45 -4.27
N VAL A 126 -15.84 -8.92 -3.03
CA VAL A 126 -14.62 -9.14 -2.25
C VAL A 126 -14.58 -10.58 -1.75
N ASN A 127 -13.38 -11.14 -1.76
CA ASN A 127 -13.03 -12.42 -1.17
C ASN A 127 -12.13 -12.20 0.05
N ASP A 128 -12.44 -12.81 1.18
CA ASP A 128 -11.64 -12.79 2.40
C ASP A 128 -10.95 -14.15 2.65
N ASN A 129 -9.62 -14.14 2.67
CA ASN A 129 -8.82 -15.34 2.87
C ASN A 129 -8.10 -15.29 4.21
N PHE A 130 -8.59 -16.07 5.19
CA PHE A 130 -8.01 -16.18 6.53
C PHE A 130 -6.94 -17.27 6.58
N CYS A 131 -5.73 -16.90 7.02
CA CYS A 131 -4.68 -17.83 7.40
C CYS A 131 -4.38 -17.63 8.88
N CYS A 132 -4.71 -18.64 9.69
CA CYS A 132 -4.64 -18.58 11.14
C CYS A 132 -3.79 -19.74 11.70
N PRO A 133 -2.95 -19.47 12.71
CA PRO A 133 -2.38 -20.55 13.50
C PRO A 133 -3.47 -21.24 14.33
N ASP A 134 -3.17 -22.45 14.82
CA ASP A 134 -4.04 -23.20 15.70
C ASP A 134 -4.43 -22.37 16.92
N SER A 135 -5.73 -22.13 17.06
CA SER A 135 -6.34 -21.29 18.09
C SER A 135 -7.06 -22.10 19.16
N ILE A 136 -7.03 -23.44 19.10
CA ILE A 136 -7.60 -24.29 20.16
C ILE A 136 -6.72 -24.18 21.39
N TYR A 137 -7.29 -23.72 22.51
CA TYR A 137 -6.56 -23.61 23.77
C TYR A 137 -6.29 -25.00 24.34
N ASP A 138 -5.03 -25.23 24.66
CA ASP A 138 -4.56 -26.36 25.46
C ASP A 138 -3.48 -25.85 26.40
N GLU A 139 -3.58 -26.15 27.70
CA GLU A 139 -2.68 -25.58 28.71
C GLU A 139 -1.21 -25.92 28.44
N ASN A 140 -0.93 -27.11 27.93
CA ASN A 140 0.42 -27.64 27.77
C ASN A 140 0.98 -27.43 26.35
N ASN A 141 0.14 -27.58 25.33
CA ASN A 141 0.55 -27.61 23.93
C ASN A 141 0.23 -26.32 23.17
N ASN A 142 -0.75 -25.53 23.63
CA ASN A 142 -1.14 -24.28 22.98
C ASN A 142 -1.74 -23.26 23.97
N PRO A 143 -0.98 -22.82 25.00
CA PRO A 143 -1.50 -21.91 26.02
C PRO A 143 -1.92 -20.55 25.43
N SER A 144 -1.38 -20.17 24.28
CA SER A 144 -1.74 -18.96 23.53
C SER A 144 -3.01 -19.10 22.68
N GLY A 145 -3.67 -20.27 22.65
CA GLY A 145 -4.86 -20.53 21.84
C GLY A 145 -5.98 -19.51 22.07
N LYS A 146 -6.28 -19.16 23.34
CA LYS A 146 -7.27 -18.13 23.68
C LYS A 146 -6.94 -16.76 23.06
N LEU A 147 -5.67 -16.37 23.07
CA LEU A 147 -5.21 -15.10 22.47
C LEU A 147 -5.33 -15.15 20.94
N LYS A 148 -4.94 -16.26 20.31
CA LYS A 148 -5.06 -16.47 18.86
C LYS A 148 -6.52 -16.42 18.43
N PHE A 149 -7.42 -17.08 19.16
CA PHE A 149 -8.86 -17.01 18.92
C PHE A 149 -9.41 -15.59 19.10
N ALA A 150 -8.97 -14.86 20.13
CA ALA A 150 -9.34 -13.46 20.32
C ALA A 150 -8.89 -12.56 19.15
N LYS A 151 -7.72 -12.82 18.55
CA LYS A 151 -7.28 -12.11 17.34
C LYS A 151 -8.23 -12.35 16.16
N ILE A 152 -8.73 -13.58 15.97
CA ILE A 152 -9.71 -13.92 14.92
C ILE A 152 -11.02 -13.14 15.12
N VAL A 153 -11.52 -13.05 16.36
CA VAL A 153 -12.72 -12.26 16.68
C VAL A 153 -12.50 -10.77 16.37
N ARG A 154 -11.32 -10.24 16.70
CA ARG A 154 -10.97 -8.84 16.41
C ARG A 154 -10.92 -8.53 14.93
N ALA A 155 -10.32 -9.43 14.14
CA ALA A 155 -10.30 -9.33 12.69
C ALA A 155 -11.72 -9.32 12.10
N ASN A 156 -12.58 -10.26 12.51
CA ASN A 156 -13.98 -10.31 12.05
C ASN A 156 -14.77 -9.04 12.41
N LYS A 157 -14.48 -8.42 13.57
CA LYS A 157 -15.09 -7.15 13.93
C LYS A 157 -14.69 -6.03 12.96
N ALA A 158 -13.41 -5.91 12.62
CA ALA A 158 -12.95 -4.93 11.63
C ALA A 158 -13.58 -5.21 10.26
N LEU A 159 -13.60 -6.46 9.82
CA LEU A 159 -14.26 -6.86 8.58
C LEU A 159 -15.72 -6.38 8.52
N TYR A 160 -16.50 -6.60 9.57
CA TYR A 160 -17.87 -6.09 9.67
C TYR A 160 -17.91 -4.55 9.61
N ASP A 161 -17.10 -3.87 10.44
CA ASP A 161 -17.12 -2.41 10.56
C ASP A 161 -16.77 -1.71 9.23
N TYR A 162 -15.77 -2.20 8.48
CA TYR A 162 -15.34 -1.57 7.23
C TYR A 162 -16.15 -2.01 6.00
N SER A 163 -16.54 -3.28 5.90
CA SER A 163 -17.40 -3.73 4.78
C SER A 163 -18.76 -3.05 4.79
N THR A 164 -19.36 -2.87 5.97
CA THR A 164 -20.64 -2.16 6.12
C THR A 164 -20.49 -0.65 5.90
N LEU A 165 -19.41 -0.05 6.40
CA LEU A 165 -19.14 1.38 6.22
C LEU A 165 -18.91 1.73 4.75
N TYR A 166 -18.09 0.96 4.04
CA TYR A 166 -17.80 1.18 2.62
C TYR A 166 -18.90 0.62 1.70
N LYS A 167 -19.84 -0.15 2.26
CA LYS A 167 -20.93 -0.83 1.55
C LYS A 167 -20.42 -1.78 0.45
N ILE A 168 -19.35 -2.48 0.76
CA ILE A 168 -18.69 -3.43 -0.13
C ILE A 168 -18.98 -4.85 0.41
N PRO A 169 -19.70 -5.68 -0.34
CA PRO A 169 -20.08 -7.02 0.12
C PRO A 169 -18.91 -8.00 0.02
N LEU A 170 -18.85 -8.93 0.98
CA LEU A 170 -18.04 -10.14 0.90
C LEU A 170 -18.88 -11.19 0.18
N THR A 171 -18.43 -11.61 -0.99
CA THR A 171 -19.18 -12.54 -1.86
C THR A 171 -18.67 -13.97 -1.79
N SER A 172 -17.46 -14.17 -1.28
CA SER A 172 -16.77 -15.44 -1.12
C SER A 172 -15.75 -15.31 0.01
N GLY A 173 -15.28 -16.44 0.53
CA GLY A 173 -14.20 -16.48 1.51
C GLY A 173 -13.57 -17.87 1.61
N LYS A 174 -12.41 -17.96 2.26
CA LYS A 174 -11.83 -19.24 2.70
C LYS A 174 -11.01 -19.07 3.97
N ASP A 175 -11.03 -20.06 4.84
CA ASP A 175 -10.18 -20.13 6.02
C ASP A 175 -9.22 -21.32 5.99
N SER A 176 -8.05 -21.10 6.58
CA SER A 176 -7.00 -22.08 6.82
C SER A 176 -6.54 -21.93 8.27
N MET A 177 -7.01 -22.81 9.15
CA MET A 177 -7.03 -22.57 10.61
C MET A 177 -5.96 -23.32 11.41
N LYS A 178 -4.97 -23.91 10.74
CA LYS A 178 -3.90 -24.74 11.35
C LYS A 178 -2.52 -24.45 10.77
N ASN A 179 -2.23 -23.17 10.53
CA ASN A 179 -0.94 -22.75 9.98
C ASN A 179 0.13 -22.66 11.07
N ASP A 180 0.56 -23.83 11.52
CA ASP A 180 1.72 -24.02 12.39
C ASP A 180 2.67 -25.05 11.79
N PHE A 181 3.97 -24.85 12.00
CA PHE A 181 4.99 -25.85 11.75
C PHE A 181 5.53 -26.35 13.10
N THR A 182 5.62 -27.67 13.27
CA THR A 182 6.15 -28.28 14.49
C THR A 182 7.24 -29.27 14.12
N TYR A 183 8.40 -29.16 14.76
CA TYR A 183 9.51 -30.09 14.60
C TYR A 183 10.23 -30.30 15.93
N THR A 184 11.08 -31.31 16.00
CA THR A 184 11.97 -31.53 17.14
C THR A 184 13.37 -31.14 16.71
N ASP A 185 14.02 -30.25 17.47
CA ASP A 185 15.40 -29.85 17.18
C ASP A 185 16.41 -30.94 17.55
N GLU A 186 17.68 -30.69 17.23
CA GLU A 186 18.80 -31.60 17.50
C GLU A 186 18.99 -31.95 18.98
N ASN A 187 18.42 -31.16 19.90
CA ASN A 187 18.49 -31.37 21.35
C ASN A 187 17.24 -32.11 21.89
N GLY A 188 16.35 -32.59 21.02
CA GLY A 188 15.11 -33.25 21.43
C GLY A 188 14.01 -32.29 21.86
N LYS A 189 14.18 -30.97 21.70
CA LYS A 189 13.19 -29.97 22.09
C LYS A 189 12.17 -29.78 20.96
N LYS A 190 10.89 -29.92 21.31
CA LYS A 190 9.78 -29.63 20.39
C LYS A 190 9.66 -28.12 20.16
N ILE A 191 9.84 -27.68 18.93
CA ILE A 191 9.70 -26.30 18.47
C ILE A 191 8.40 -26.18 17.67
N LYS A 192 7.61 -25.15 17.99
CA LYS A 192 6.40 -24.77 17.25
C LYS A 192 6.56 -23.36 16.71
N ILE A 193 6.41 -23.21 15.39
CA ILE A 193 6.42 -21.93 14.68
C ILE A 193 4.99 -21.66 14.21
N SER A 194 4.37 -20.58 14.70
CA SER A 194 3.04 -20.13 14.30
C SER A 194 3.16 -18.94 13.36
N ILE A 195 2.35 -18.88 12.29
CA ILE A 195 2.26 -17.66 11.48
C ILE A 195 1.60 -16.51 12.26
N PRO A 196 1.83 -15.25 11.88
CA PRO A 196 0.96 -14.14 12.26
C PRO A 196 -0.47 -14.40 11.74
N LEU A 197 -1.48 -13.90 12.46
CA LEU A 197 -2.85 -13.93 11.92
C LEU A 197 -2.86 -13.07 10.66
N THR A 198 -3.24 -13.68 9.54
CA THR A 198 -3.13 -13.05 8.23
C THR A 198 -4.47 -13.11 7.52
N ILE A 199 -4.88 -11.99 6.92
CA ILE A 199 -6.04 -11.93 6.04
C ILE A 199 -5.61 -11.25 4.76
N LEU A 200 -5.89 -11.92 3.65
CA LEU A 200 -5.80 -11.34 2.32
C LEU A 200 -7.21 -10.96 1.88
N TYR A 201 -7.40 -9.68 1.57
CA TYR A 201 -8.59 -9.23 0.86
C TYR A 201 -8.27 -9.14 -0.63
N SER A 202 -9.11 -9.77 -1.44
CA SER A 202 -9.05 -9.64 -2.90
C SER A 202 -10.36 -9.02 -3.38
N GLY A 203 -10.29 -7.81 -3.93
CA GLY A 203 -11.45 -7.08 -4.40
C GLY A 203 -11.53 -7.02 -5.91
N VAL A 204 -12.75 -7.02 -6.43
CA VAL A 204 -13.07 -6.75 -7.82
C VAL A 204 -14.11 -5.63 -7.87
N CYS A 205 -13.80 -4.57 -8.61
CA CYS A 205 -14.71 -3.43 -8.81
C CYS A 205 -14.96 -3.19 -10.30
N LYS A 206 -16.20 -2.89 -10.66
CA LYS A 206 -16.53 -2.45 -12.02
C LYS A 206 -16.00 -1.04 -12.28
N ILE A 207 -15.31 -0.88 -13.41
CA ILE A 207 -14.95 0.42 -14.00
C ILE A 207 -15.89 0.71 -15.17
N LYS A 208 -16.44 1.93 -15.22
CA LYS A 208 -17.39 2.34 -16.27
C LYS A 208 -16.70 2.64 -17.60
N ASP A 209 -15.52 3.26 -17.54
CA ASP A 209 -14.75 3.67 -18.71
C ASP A 209 -13.25 3.43 -18.47
N ILE A 210 -12.74 2.34 -19.01
CA ILE A 210 -11.34 1.91 -18.90
C ILE A 210 -10.34 2.90 -19.50
N ARG A 211 -10.78 3.81 -20.38
CA ARG A 211 -9.89 4.81 -20.99
C ARG A 211 -9.46 5.91 -20.01
N LYS A 212 -10.14 6.00 -18.87
CA LYS A 212 -9.83 6.92 -17.78
C LYS A 212 -9.00 6.28 -16.66
N CYS A 213 -8.51 5.05 -16.86
CA CYS A 213 -7.70 4.43 -15.84
C CYS A 213 -6.41 5.23 -15.61
N VAL A 214 -6.02 5.33 -14.35
CA VAL A 214 -4.80 6.01 -13.92
C VAL A 214 -3.78 4.95 -13.49
N THR A 215 -2.50 5.24 -13.70
CA THR A 215 -1.37 4.40 -13.27
C THR A 215 -0.42 5.20 -12.39
N ILE A 216 0.53 4.53 -11.74
CA ILE A 216 1.39 5.15 -10.73
C ILE A 216 2.46 6.07 -11.31
N ASP A 217 2.88 5.83 -12.55
CA ASP A 217 4.06 6.45 -13.12
C ASP A 217 3.86 7.93 -13.44
N ALA A 218 4.79 8.77 -12.99
CA ALA A 218 4.78 10.20 -13.32
C ALA A 218 4.80 10.42 -14.84
N LYS A 219 3.93 11.30 -15.34
CA LYS A 219 3.71 11.47 -16.78
C LYS A 219 4.53 12.59 -17.39
N SER A 220 4.81 13.68 -16.66
CA SER A 220 5.53 14.82 -17.22
C SER A 220 6.32 15.61 -16.17
N PRO A 221 7.51 16.13 -16.53
CA PRO A 221 8.21 17.13 -15.71
C PRO A 221 7.36 18.38 -15.54
N GLY A 222 7.40 18.97 -14.35
CA GLY A 222 6.60 20.15 -14.01
C GLY A 222 5.25 19.82 -13.36
N ASP A 223 4.77 18.58 -13.44
CA ASP A 223 3.57 18.15 -12.72
C ASP A 223 3.76 18.37 -11.22
N LEU A 224 2.73 18.91 -10.57
CA LEU A 224 2.68 19.14 -9.14
C LEU A 224 2.46 17.82 -8.41
N VAL A 225 3.19 17.60 -7.32
CA VAL A 225 3.06 16.38 -6.49
C VAL A 225 2.23 16.70 -5.26
N TYR A 226 1.15 15.95 -5.08
CA TYR A 226 0.27 16.03 -3.92
C TYR A 226 0.35 14.75 -3.08
N ILE A 227 0.27 14.92 -1.76
CA ILE A 227 -0.09 13.85 -0.83
C ILE A 227 -1.52 14.09 -0.35
N LEU A 228 -2.34 13.07 -0.43
CA LEU A 228 -3.71 13.05 0.07
C LEU A 228 -3.74 12.27 1.38
N GLY A 229 -4.48 12.76 2.37
CA GLY A 229 -4.53 12.20 3.73
C GLY A 229 -3.44 12.73 4.67
N ARG A 230 -3.42 12.21 5.90
CA ARG A 230 -2.55 12.67 6.99
C ARG A 230 -1.50 11.63 7.38
N THR A 231 -0.27 12.08 7.59
CA THR A 231 0.78 11.23 8.18
C THR A 231 0.73 11.33 9.71
N LYS A 232 0.59 10.20 10.38
CA LYS A 232 0.61 10.06 11.83
C LYS A 232 1.89 9.34 12.27
N LYS A 233 2.18 9.30 13.56
CA LYS A 233 3.31 8.53 14.11
C LYS A 233 3.01 7.02 14.15
N GLU A 234 2.53 6.46 13.06
CA GLU A 234 2.05 5.08 12.94
C GLU A 234 3.12 4.22 12.27
N LEU A 235 4.09 3.75 13.07
CA LEU A 235 5.21 2.92 12.63
C LEU A 235 5.23 1.55 13.32
N GLY A 236 4.27 1.28 14.21
CA GLY A 236 4.16 -0.01 14.88
C GLY A 236 3.97 -1.11 13.86
N ALA A 237 4.90 -2.07 13.84
CA ALA A 237 4.99 -3.15 12.88
C ALA A 237 5.17 -2.70 11.42
N SER A 238 5.72 -1.50 11.16
CA SER A 238 6.07 -1.06 9.80
C SER A 238 7.35 -1.70 9.28
N GLU A 239 7.56 -1.68 7.97
CA GLU A 239 8.80 -2.13 7.33
C GLU A 239 10.01 -1.32 7.80
N TYR A 240 9.83 -0.03 8.10
CA TYR A 240 10.90 0.80 8.64
C TYR A 240 11.37 0.36 10.03
N PHE A 241 10.43 0.07 10.93
CA PHE A 241 10.79 -0.47 12.24
C PHE A 241 11.37 -1.88 12.10
N HIS A 242 10.85 -2.70 11.19
CA HIS A 242 11.41 -4.03 10.91
C HIS A 242 12.88 -3.98 10.48
N GLN A 243 13.20 -3.11 9.52
CA GLN A 243 14.56 -2.89 9.02
C GLN A 243 15.54 -2.53 10.13
N LYS A 244 15.05 -1.88 11.19
CA LYS A 244 15.85 -1.49 12.36
C LYS A 244 15.79 -2.49 13.52
N GLY A 245 15.16 -3.64 13.33
CA GLY A 245 15.04 -4.69 14.36
C GLY A 245 13.98 -4.40 15.43
N PHE A 246 13.00 -3.56 15.12
CA PHE A 246 11.95 -3.16 16.05
C PHE A 246 10.55 -3.58 15.61
N VAL A 247 9.63 -3.64 16.59
CA VAL A 247 8.18 -3.79 16.36
C VAL A 247 7.46 -2.47 16.69
N GLY A 248 7.63 -1.91 17.89
CA GLY A 248 6.84 -0.76 18.37
C GLY A 248 5.37 -1.10 18.65
N ASN A 249 4.55 -0.13 19.10
CA ASN A 249 3.16 -0.40 19.50
C ASN A 249 2.09 0.44 18.79
N ASN A 250 2.46 1.54 18.12
CA ASN A 250 1.49 2.38 17.42
C ASN A 250 1.24 1.87 16.00
N VAL A 251 0.48 0.78 15.90
CA VAL A 251 0.02 0.20 14.63
C VAL A 251 -0.81 1.21 13.82
N PRO A 252 -0.69 1.21 12.48
CA PRO A 252 -1.52 2.04 11.62
C PRO A 252 -3.02 1.84 11.82
N LYS A 253 -3.79 2.91 11.62
CA LYS A 253 -5.25 2.90 11.83
C LYS A 253 -5.97 3.61 10.70
N VAL A 254 -7.07 3.00 10.28
CA VAL A 254 -7.97 3.57 9.29
C VAL A 254 -9.04 4.41 10.01
N ASP A 255 -9.25 5.64 9.54
CA ASP A 255 -10.48 6.40 9.82
C ASP A 255 -11.39 6.26 8.60
N GLY A 256 -12.27 5.26 8.63
CA GLY A 256 -13.04 4.88 7.45
C GLY A 256 -13.98 5.97 6.94
N LYS A 257 -14.49 6.87 7.79
CA LYS A 257 -15.38 7.96 7.32
C LYS A 257 -14.59 8.99 6.53
N THR A 258 -13.43 9.39 7.07
CA THR A 258 -12.52 10.31 6.39
C THR A 258 -11.98 9.68 5.10
N ALA A 259 -11.59 8.41 5.13
CA ALA A 259 -11.13 7.65 3.97
C ALA A 259 -12.19 7.58 2.87
N LEU A 260 -13.42 7.21 3.19
CA LEU A 260 -14.51 7.10 2.21
C LEU A 260 -14.81 8.44 1.51
N ASN A 261 -14.78 9.55 2.26
CA ASN A 261 -14.96 10.89 1.68
C ASN A 261 -13.82 11.24 0.71
N LEU A 262 -12.58 10.91 1.08
CA LEU A 262 -11.42 11.11 0.22
C LEU A 262 -11.52 10.26 -1.05
N TYR A 263 -11.92 8.98 -0.96
CA TYR A 263 -12.00 8.08 -2.11
C TYR A 263 -13.06 8.53 -3.11
N LYS A 264 -14.19 9.07 -2.62
CA LYS A 264 -15.20 9.71 -3.48
C LYS A 264 -14.63 10.93 -4.19
N ALA A 265 -13.88 11.77 -3.49
CA ALA A 265 -13.26 12.97 -4.05
C ALA A 265 -12.20 12.64 -5.11
N ILE A 266 -11.31 11.67 -4.84
CA ILE A 266 -10.31 11.17 -5.79
C ILE A 266 -10.99 10.65 -7.06
N GLY A 267 -12.00 9.79 -6.90
CA GLY A 267 -12.76 9.31 -8.03
C GLY A 267 -13.32 10.47 -8.86
N ASN A 268 -13.92 11.48 -8.22
CA ASN A 268 -14.49 12.63 -8.93
C ASN A 268 -13.42 13.46 -9.68
N ALA A 269 -12.21 13.57 -9.13
CA ALA A 269 -11.08 14.21 -9.80
C ALA A 269 -10.65 13.41 -11.04
N MET A 270 -10.58 12.08 -10.94
CA MET A 270 -10.24 11.19 -12.06
C MET A 270 -11.30 11.24 -13.17
N ASP A 271 -12.59 11.30 -12.85
CA ASP A 271 -13.65 11.45 -13.86
C ASP A 271 -13.51 12.73 -14.69
N LYS A 272 -12.96 13.78 -14.08
CA LYS A 272 -12.68 15.08 -14.70
C LYS A 272 -11.30 15.14 -15.37
N ASN A 273 -10.54 14.04 -15.41
CA ASN A 273 -9.17 13.95 -15.92
C ASN A 273 -8.22 14.98 -15.28
N LEU A 274 -8.33 15.17 -13.96
CA LEU A 274 -7.50 16.13 -13.21
C LEU A 274 -6.24 15.49 -12.60
N ILE A 275 -6.13 14.16 -12.60
CA ILE A 275 -5.01 13.41 -12.03
C ILE A 275 -4.24 12.74 -13.16
N GLU A 276 -2.93 12.97 -13.24
CA GLU A 276 -2.04 12.38 -14.24
C GLU A 276 -1.50 11.02 -13.81
N SER A 277 -1.14 10.89 -12.53
CA SER A 277 -0.75 9.63 -11.90
C SER A 277 -1.30 9.56 -10.48
N CYS A 278 -1.56 8.34 -10.01
CA CYS A 278 -2.07 8.08 -8.66
C CYS A 278 -1.45 6.78 -8.15
N HIS A 279 -1.02 6.79 -6.90
CA HIS A 279 -0.42 5.64 -6.23
C HIS A 279 -0.78 5.65 -4.75
N ASP A 280 -1.12 4.50 -4.17
CA ASP A 280 -1.41 4.38 -2.75
C ASP A 280 -0.13 4.51 -1.89
N CYS A 281 -0.28 4.80 -0.59
CA CYS A 281 0.81 4.68 0.38
C CYS A 281 0.58 3.46 1.28
N SER A 282 1.41 2.46 1.12
CA SER A 282 1.36 1.16 1.80
C SER A 282 2.70 0.86 2.49
N ASP A 283 3.34 -0.28 2.16
CA ASP A 283 4.57 -0.75 2.79
C ASP A 283 5.74 0.22 2.59
N GLY A 284 6.43 0.59 3.67
CA GLY A 284 7.51 1.57 3.64
C GLY A 284 7.07 3.03 3.46
N GLY A 285 5.76 3.29 3.31
CA GLY A 285 5.15 4.62 3.38
C GLY A 285 5.46 5.55 2.22
N LEU A 286 5.29 6.85 2.47
CA LEU A 286 5.38 7.92 1.46
C LEU A 286 6.70 7.89 0.66
N GLY A 287 7.82 7.59 1.32
CA GLY A 287 9.13 7.56 0.67
C GLY A 287 9.21 6.52 -0.44
N VAL A 288 8.70 5.31 -0.18
CA VAL A 288 8.66 4.21 -1.16
C VAL A 288 7.74 4.56 -2.31
N SER A 289 6.50 4.96 -2.01
CA SER A 289 5.51 5.30 -3.03
C SER A 289 5.98 6.47 -3.94
N LEU A 290 6.67 7.48 -3.39
CA LEU A 290 7.26 8.55 -4.20
C LEU A 290 8.37 8.03 -5.12
N ALA A 291 9.21 7.12 -4.62
CA ALA A 291 10.29 6.54 -5.39
C ALA A 291 9.74 5.70 -6.55
N GLU A 292 8.75 4.85 -6.27
CA GLU A 292 8.05 4.03 -7.26
C GLU A 292 7.39 4.88 -8.34
N THR A 293 6.64 5.92 -7.94
CA THR A 293 6.06 6.92 -8.87
C THR A 293 7.12 7.52 -9.80
N ALA A 294 8.22 8.00 -9.22
CA ALA A 294 9.29 8.72 -9.93
C ALA A 294 10.06 7.82 -10.91
N PHE A 295 10.58 6.68 -10.46
CA PHE A 295 11.40 5.82 -11.32
C PHE A 295 10.60 5.02 -12.35
N SER A 296 9.29 4.86 -12.15
CA SER A 296 8.38 4.25 -13.13
C SER A 296 8.10 5.22 -14.28
N GLY A 297 7.97 6.51 -13.94
CA GLY A 297 7.88 7.60 -14.91
C GLY A 297 9.23 8.00 -15.52
N GLY A 298 10.36 7.51 -15.00
CA GLY A 298 11.69 7.89 -15.49
C GLY A 298 12.08 9.35 -15.19
N TYR A 299 11.42 9.96 -14.22
CA TYR A 299 11.62 11.36 -13.83
C TYR A 299 12.14 11.48 -12.40
N GLY A 300 12.81 12.58 -12.09
CA GLY A 300 13.11 12.93 -10.70
C GLY A 300 11.91 13.51 -9.99
N VAL A 301 12.08 13.79 -8.70
CA VAL A 301 11.05 14.42 -7.88
C VAL A 301 11.70 15.28 -6.81
N TYR A 302 11.16 16.46 -6.58
CA TYR A 302 11.49 17.28 -5.42
C TYR A 302 10.32 17.30 -4.46
N VAL A 303 10.58 17.05 -3.18
CA VAL A 303 9.58 17.09 -2.10
C VAL A 303 10.05 17.90 -0.91
N ASP A 304 9.20 18.79 -0.42
CA ASP A 304 9.38 19.52 0.84
C ASP A 304 8.57 18.86 1.96
N LEU A 305 9.26 18.20 2.90
CA LEU A 305 8.62 17.44 3.98
C LEU A 305 7.86 18.34 4.97
N SER A 306 8.18 19.64 5.03
CA SER A 306 7.46 20.58 5.89
C SER A 306 6.00 20.75 5.46
N LYS A 307 5.70 20.55 4.17
CA LYS A 307 4.37 20.70 3.56
C LYS A 307 3.47 19.48 3.71
N ILE A 308 3.99 18.36 4.22
CA ILE A 308 3.20 17.14 4.44
C ILE A 308 2.18 17.39 5.57
N PRO A 309 0.88 17.17 5.33
CA PRO A 309 -0.13 17.16 6.40
C PRO A 309 0.18 16.06 7.41
N LYS A 310 0.31 16.42 8.69
CA LYS A 310 0.81 15.53 9.73
C LYS A 310 0.20 15.78 11.09
N ASP A 311 0.11 14.73 11.91
CA ASP A 311 -0.32 14.79 13.31
C ASP A 311 0.80 14.27 14.23
N ASN A 312 1.35 15.14 15.07
CA ASN A 312 2.38 14.80 16.07
C ASN A 312 3.61 14.05 15.51
N VAL A 313 4.00 14.36 14.27
CA VAL A 313 5.24 13.85 13.64
C VAL A 313 6.21 14.99 13.45
N TYR A 314 7.39 14.88 14.08
CA TYR A 314 8.39 15.94 14.10
C TYR A 314 9.75 15.51 13.53
N ARG A 315 9.80 14.33 12.90
CA ARG A 315 11.02 13.76 12.31
C ARG A 315 10.82 13.47 10.83
N SER A 316 11.87 13.68 10.03
CA SER A 316 11.80 13.49 8.57
C SER A 316 11.65 12.02 8.21
N ASP A 317 12.37 11.13 8.91
CA ASP A 317 12.28 9.68 8.72
C ASP A 317 10.86 9.16 8.99
N TYR A 318 10.21 9.64 10.05
CA TYR A 318 8.85 9.21 10.38
C TYR A 318 7.80 9.77 9.41
N LEU A 319 8.04 10.95 8.82
CA LEU A 319 7.17 11.46 7.76
C LEU A 319 7.26 10.63 6.48
N LEU A 320 8.46 10.17 6.14
CA LEU A 320 8.70 9.35 4.97
C LEU A 320 8.19 7.93 5.15
N PHE A 321 8.42 7.32 6.32
CA PHE A 321 8.30 5.88 6.48
C PHE A 321 7.19 5.41 7.44
N SER A 322 6.35 6.32 7.93
CA SER A 322 5.09 5.88 8.54
C SER A 322 4.16 5.32 7.47
N GLU A 323 3.54 4.18 7.80
CA GLU A 323 2.57 3.46 6.98
C GLU A 323 1.13 3.88 7.35
N SER A 324 0.95 5.17 7.64
CA SER A 324 -0.38 5.74 7.90
C SER A 324 -1.30 5.46 6.71
N GLN A 325 -2.51 4.97 6.99
CA GLN A 325 -3.45 4.47 5.99
C GLN A 325 -4.25 5.58 5.32
N SER A 326 -5.01 5.23 4.28
CA SER A 326 -5.92 6.16 3.58
C SER A 326 -5.21 7.34 2.93
N ARG A 327 -4.01 7.09 2.39
CA ARG A 327 -3.17 8.09 1.71
C ARG A 327 -2.84 7.70 0.28
N PHE A 328 -2.68 8.73 -0.55
CA PHE A 328 -2.27 8.59 -1.95
C PHE A 328 -1.28 9.68 -2.32
N ILE A 329 -0.38 9.34 -3.24
CA ILE A 329 0.37 10.32 -4.02
C ILE A 329 -0.37 10.52 -5.34
N THR A 330 -0.53 11.77 -5.74
CA THR A 330 -1.09 12.11 -7.05
C THR A 330 -0.27 13.19 -7.73
N THR A 331 -0.06 13.07 -9.04
CA THR A 331 0.50 14.15 -9.85
C THR A 331 -0.58 14.90 -10.62
N VAL A 332 -0.44 16.22 -10.71
CA VAL A 332 -1.45 17.12 -11.29
C VAL A 332 -0.76 18.17 -12.15
N ARG A 333 -1.25 18.36 -13.37
CA ARG A 333 -0.79 19.45 -14.25
C ARG A 333 -1.01 20.82 -13.59
N PRO A 334 -0.05 21.76 -13.64
CA PRO A 334 -0.16 23.07 -12.99
C PRO A 334 -1.47 23.83 -13.32
N GLU A 335 -1.93 23.78 -14.56
CA GLU A 335 -3.17 24.42 -15.03
C GLU A 335 -4.45 23.78 -14.45
N ASN A 336 -4.36 22.55 -13.95
CA ASN A 336 -5.47 21.83 -13.32
C ASN A 336 -5.51 22.01 -11.79
N LYS A 337 -4.51 22.69 -11.21
CA LYS A 337 -4.34 22.84 -9.76
C LYS A 337 -5.64 23.27 -9.05
N GLU A 338 -6.20 24.42 -9.43
CA GLU A 338 -7.37 24.99 -8.73
C GLU A 338 -8.58 24.07 -8.83
N LYS A 339 -8.83 23.49 -10.01
CA LYS A 339 -9.93 22.55 -10.24
C LYS A 339 -9.75 21.27 -9.41
N PHE A 340 -8.52 20.78 -9.31
CA PHE A 340 -8.19 19.60 -8.52
C PHE A 340 -8.41 19.85 -7.03
N GLU A 341 -7.83 20.92 -6.48
CA GLU A 341 -7.99 21.29 -5.07
C GLU A 341 -9.46 21.51 -4.70
N GLU A 342 -10.26 22.06 -5.62
CA GLU A 342 -11.70 22.21 -5.43
C GLU A 342 -12.43 20.87 -5.30
N THR A 343 -12.06 19.84 -6.07
CA THR A 343 -12.68 18.50 -5.93
C THR A 343 -12.36 17.83 -4.59
N LEU A 344 -11.26 18.23 -3.95
CA LEU A 344 -10.81 17.70 -2.68
C LEU A 344 -11.28 18.51 -1.47
N ARG A 345 -12.01 19.63 -1.68
CA ARG A 345 -12.49 20.52 -0.62
C ARG A 345 -13.14 19.73 0.53
N GLY A 346 -12.70 19.99 1.75
CA GLY A 346 -13.15 19.28 2.96
C GLY A 346 -12.35 18.02 3.32
N ASN A 347 -11.45 17.57 2.44
CA ASN A 347 -10.47 16.52 2.73
C ASN A 347 -9.11 17.13 3.07
N VAL A 348 -8.22 16.32 3.62
CA VAL A 348 -6.86 16.72 3.95
C VAL A 348 -5.93 16.37 2.80
N PHE A 349 -5.18 17.34 2.30
CA PHE A 349 -4.18 17.16 1.26
C PHE A 349 -3.10 18.24 1.35
N GLY A 350 -1.98 18.05 0.67
CA GLY A 350 -0.94 19.07 0.54
C GLY A 350 -0.17 18.95 -0.77
N MET A 351 0.09 20.08 -1.42
CA MET A 351 1.06 20.17 -2.54
C MET A 351 2.47 20.16 -1.94
N ILE A 352 3.17 19.05 -2.08
CA ILE A 352 4.44 18.80 -1.40
C ILE A 352 5.64 18.93 -2.32
N GLY A 353 5.45 18.98 -3.63
CA GLY A 353 6.56 18.82 -4.55
C GLY A 353 6.23 19.05 -6.01
N ILE A 354 7.21 18.70 -6.85
CA ILE A 354 7.12 18.80 -8.31
C ILE A 354 7.94 17.65 -8.94
N ILE A 355 7.43 17.10 -10.04
CA ILE A 355 8.18 16.16 -10.88
C ILE A 355 9.28 16.91 -11.62
N GLN A 356 10.51 16.40 -11.55
CA GLN A 356 11.69 17.01 -12.14
C GLN A 356 12.13 16.27 -13.39
N LYS A 357 12.65 17.01 -14.37
CA LYS A 357 13.21 16.41 -15.58
C LYS A 357 14.47 15.60 -15.30
N ASP A 358 15.33 16.13 -14.42
CA ASP A 358 16.56 15.44 -14.05
C ASP A 358 16.25 14.21 -13.18
N PRO A 359 16.96 13.07 -13.36
CA PRO A 359 16.66 11.81 -12.69
C PRO A 359 17.15 11.78 -11.22
N VAL A 360 16.77 12.79 -10.44
CA VAL A 360 17.19 12.98 -9.04
C VAL A 360 15.96 12.99 -8.13
N PHE A 361 15.99 12.14 -7.11
CA PHE A 361 15.05 12.16 -6.00
C PHE A 361 15.60 13.09 -4.93
N THR A 362 14.93 14.21 -4.70
CA THR A 362 15.33 15.27 -3.77
C THR A 362 14.30 15.42 -2.67
N ILE A 363 14.74 15.41 -1.42
CA ILE A 363 13.91 15.78 -0.26
C ILE A 363 14.52 16.98 0.45
N LYS A 364 13.67 17.93 0.85
CA LYS A 364 13.99 18.95 1.84
C LYS A 364 13.42 18.52 3.19
N LYS A 365 14.32 18.26 4.13
CA LYS A 365 14.00 17.79 5.50
C LYS A 365 13.39 18.90 6.36
N LEU A 366 12.84 18.50 7.50
CA LEU A 366 12.26 19.44 8.47
C LEU A 366 13.30 20.41 9.06
N ASP A 367 14.57 19.99 9.15
CA ASP A 367 15.69 20.84 9.58
C ASP A 367 16.20 21.79 8.48
N GLY A 368 15.56 21.78 7.30
CA GLY A 368 15.91 22.59 6.14
C GLY A 368 17.02 22.02 5.28
N LYS A 369 17.70 20.93 5.68
CA LYS A 369 18.73 20.28 4.86
C LYS A 369 18.09 19.54 3.68
N THR A 370 18.82 19.50 2.58
CA THR A 370 18.42 18.78 1.37
C THR A 370 19.23 17.49 1.25
N GLU A 371 18.55 16.39 0.94
CA GLU A 371 19.19 15.13 0.53
C GLU A 371 18.80 14.80 -0.91
N GLN A 372 19.73 14.20 -1.65
CA GLN A 372 19.54 13.81 -3.04
C GLN A 372 20.09 12.43 -3.33
N ILE A 373 19.38 11.68 -4.17
CA ILE A 373 19.86 10.42 -4.73
C ILE A 373 19.37 10.25 -6.16
N ASN A 374 20.19 9.68 -7.04
CA ASN A 374 19.76 9.37 -8.40
C ASN A 374 18.67 8.28 -8.37
N ILE A 375 17.55 8.48 -9.10
CA ILE A 375 16.42 7.54 -9.11
C ILE A 375 16.82 6.15 -9.60
N GLN A 376 17.85 6.02 -10.45
CA GLN A 376 18.34 4.73 -10.92
C GLN A 376 18.99 3.94 -9.79
N LYS A 377 19.60 4.59 -8.79
CA LYS A 377 20.13 3.87 -7.61
C LYS A 377 18.99 3.28 -6.77
N LEU A 378 17.89 4.02 -6.62
CA LEU A 378 16.68 3.54 -5.94
C LEU A 378 16.04 2.39 -6.72
N LYS A 379 15.85 2.56 -8.04
CA LYS A 379 15.29 1.52 -8.91
C LYS A 379 16.14 0.24 -8.92
N THR A 380 17.47 0.36 -8.99
CA THR A 380 18.37 -0.78 -8.90
C THR A 380 18.28 -1.48 -7.55
N ALA A 381 18.20 -0.74 -6.45
CA ALA A 381 18.00 -1.33 -5.12
C ALA A 381 16.67 -2.07 -5.03
N TRP A 382 15.61 -1.54 -5.67
CA TRP A 382 14.30 -2.16 -5.76
C TRP A 382 14.26 -3.42 -6.65
N GLN A 383 14.93 -3.43 -7.80
CA GLN A 383 14.90 -4.57 -8.73
C GLN A 383 15.84 -5.71 -8.33
N LYS A 384 16.98 -5.40 -7.71
CA LYS A 384 18.06 -6.37 -7.44
C LYS A 384 17.64 -7.60 -6.61
N PRO A 385 16.83 -7.49 -5.52
CA PRO A 385 16.68 -8.58 -4.56
C PRO A 385 16.11 -9.88 -5.13
N LEU A 386 15.19 -9.78 -6.10
CA LEU A 386 14.55 -10.94 -6.75
C LEU A 386 14.93 -11.08 -8.22
N ARG A 387 15.90 -10.31 -8.72
CA ARG A 387 16.42 -10.47 -10.08
C ARG A 387 17.44 -11.60 -10.10
N PHE A 388 16.96 -12.84 -10.06
CA PHE A 388 17.78 -14.02 -10.30
C PHE A 388 18.25 -14.06 -11.76
N ASP A 389 19.31 -14.81 -12.05
CA ASP A 389 20.02 -14.88 -13.35
C ASP A 389 19.21 -15.50 -14.52
N LEU A 390 17.88 -15.41 -14.50
CA LEU A 390 17.10 -15.71 -15.70
C LEU A 390 17.37 -14.62 -16.75
N PRO A 391 17.76 -15.00 -17.99
CA PRO A 391 17.86 -14.05 -19.08
C PRO A 391 16.45 -13.53 -19.39
N LEU A 392 16.14 -12.34 -18.85
CA LEU A 392 14.89 -11.60 -19.14
C LEU A 392 14.69 -11.36 -20.66
N GLU A 393 15.76 -11.50 -21.45
CA GLU A 393 15.74 -11.47 -22.92
C GLU A 393 14.95 -12.64 -23.54
N LYS A 394 14.69 -13.71 -22.79
CA LYS A 394 13.89 -14.88 -23.26
C LYS A 394 12.42 -14.83 -22.83
N VAL A 395 12.00 -13.81 -22.09
CA VAL A 395 10.64 -13.68 -21.51
C VAL A 395 9.93 -12.42 -22.03
N ARG A 396 10.39 -11.84 -23.15
CA ARG A 396 9.77 -10.66 -23.78
C ARG A 396 8.91 -11.03 -24.96
#